data_AF-B4IP76-F1
#
_entry.id   AF-B4IP76-F1
#
_cell.length_a   1.000
_cell.length_b   1.000
_cell.length_c   1.000
_cell.angle_alpha   90.00
_cell.angle_beta   90.00
_cell.angle_gamma   90.00
#
_symmetry.space_group_name_H-M   'P 1'
#
loop_
_entity.id
_entity.type
_entity.pdbx_description
1 polymer ?
#
loop_
_entity_poly.entity_id
_entity_poly.type
_entity_poly.pdbx_seq_one_letter_code
_entity_poly.pdbx_strand_id
1 'polypeptide(L)'
;MTPQDFLDSVVEQEPRPRLKRRQLSSDEVDKYKENTPALKKGSTRLFRNLRDKGIVSYTEYLFLLSILTKPKSGFRIAFNMFDTDGNQRVYKDEFLVIISILSGALKDTQNVDPQANRIVSISFRKLSHNLIV
;
A
#
# COMPACT_ATOMS: atom_id res chain seq x y z
N MET A 1 7.65 9.62 -0.85
CA MET A 1 8.60 9.49 0.27
C MET A 1 9.51 8.31 0.01
N THR A 2 10.67 8.23 0.65
CA THR A 2 11.56 7.06 0.58
C THR A 2 11.20 6.02 1.65
N PRO A 3 11.68 4.76 1.54
CA PRO A 3 11.57 3.78 2.63
C PRO A 3 12.16 4.28 3.95
N GLN A 4 13.25 5.06 3.91
CA GLN A 4 13.80 5.69 5.11
C GLN A 4 12.85 6.75 5.68
N ASP A 5 12.27 7.61 4.84
CA ASP A 5 11.27 8.60 5.30
C ASP A 5 10.08 7.92 5.97
N PHE A 6 9.64 6.76 5.47
CA PHE A 6 8.58 5.97 6.11
C PHE A 6 9.00 5.52 7.51
N LEU A 7 10.20 4.94 7.66
CA LEU A 7 10.70 4.49 8.96
C LEU A 7 10.81 5.65 9.96
N ASP A 8 11.32 6.79 9.52
CA ASP A 8 11.41 7.97 10.40
C ASP A 8 10.02 8.44 10.82
N SER A 9 9.05 8.45 9.90
CA SER A 9 7.68 8.92 10.20
C SER A 9 6.93 8.10 11.23
N VAL A 10 7.34 6.85 11.46
CA VAL A 10 6.69 5.96 12.44
C VAL A 10 7.48 5.82 13.74
N VAL A 11 8.76 6.18 13.74
CA VAL A 11 9.66 6.07 14.91
C VAL A 11 9.88 7.42 15.58
N GLU A 12 10.07 8.47 14.80
CA GLU A 12 10.36 9.82 15.29
C GLU A 12 9.07 10.57 15.58
N GLN A 13 9.03 11.33 16.69
CA GLN A 13 7.87 12.16 17.03
C GLN A 13 7.76 13.40 16.13
N GLU A 14 8.91 13.93 15.69
CA GLU A 14 8.97 15.12 14.84
C GLU A 14 9.71 14.83 13.53
N PRO A 15 9.29 15.45 12.40
CA PRO A 15 9.99 15.31 11.14
C PRO A 15 11.41 15.87 11.22
N ARG A 16 12.40 15.10 10.76
CA ARG A 16 13.78 15.60 10.65
C ARG A 16 13.83 16.83 9.73
N PRO A 17 14.57 17.89 10.10
CA PRO A 17 14.74 19.06 9.24
C PRO A 17 15.30 18.64 7.87
N ARG A 18 14.56 18.94 6.81
CA ARG A 18 14.99 18.64 5.44
C ARG A 18 15.63 19.86 4.81
N LEU A 19 16.89 19.71 4.36
CA LEU A 19 17.62 20.80 3.71
C LEU A 19 16.98 21.18 2.37
N LYS A 20 16.62 20.19 1.53
CA LYS A 20 15.94 20.37 0.23
C LYS A 20 15.11 19.14 -0.15
N ARG A 21 14.08 19.33 -0.98
CA ARG A 21 13.38 18.24 -1.68
C ARG A 21 14.16 17.90 -2.95
N ARG A 22 14.46 16.61 -3.16
CA ARG A 22 15.12 16.13 -4.37
C ARG A 22 14.09 15.87 -5.46
N GLN A 23 14.35 16.34 -6.67
CA GLN A 23 13.61 15.94 -7.86
C GLN A 23 14.29 14.71 -8.46
N LEU A 24 13.50 13.70 -8.84
CA LEU A 24 14.00 12.46 -9.44
C LEU A 24 13.87 12.54 -10.96
N SER A 25 14.89 12.09 -11.68
CA SER A 25 14.76 11.85 -13.12
C SER A 25 14.01 10.54 -13.40
N SER A 26 13.51 10.35 -14.63
CA SER A 26 12.88 9.09 -15.03
C SER A 26 13.85 7.90 -14.88
N ASP A 27 15.11 8.08 -15.28
CA ASP A 27 16.14 7.04 -15.19
C ASP A 27 16.39 6.60 -13.73
N GLU A 28 16.34 7.54 -12.79
CA GLU A 28 16.46 7.23 -11.36
C GLU A 28 15.25 6.44 -10.85
N VAL A 29 14.04 6.80 -11.29
CA VAL A 29 12.81 6.08 -10.96
C VAL A 29 12.88 4.65 -11.48
N ASP A 30 13.33 4.45 -12.72
CA ASP A 30 13.44 3.12 -13.30
C ASP A 30 14.55 2.30 -12.63
N LYS A 31 15.68 2.92 -12.32
CA LYS A 31 16.72 2.29 -11.50
C LYS A 31 16.20 1.84 -10.13
N TYR A 32 15.31 2.59 -9.48
CA TYR A 32 14.70 2.14 -8.22
C TYR A 32 13.77 0.95 -8.42
N LYS A 33 13.00 0.91 -9.50
CA LYS A 33 12.16 -0.25 -9.84
C LYS A 33 13.03 -1.50 -10.07
N GLU A 34 14.08 -1.39 -10.88
CA GLU A 34 14.99 -2.50 -11.21
C GLU A 34 15.71 -3.06 -9.98
N ASN A 35 16.09 -2.19 -9.05
CA ASN A 35 16.77 -2.60 -7.82
C ASN A 35 15.81 -3.06 -6.71
N THR A 36 14.49 -3.02 -6.93
CA THR A 36 13.51 -3.51 -5.96
C THR A 36 13.62 -5.03 -5.83
N PRO A 37 13.89 -5.58 -4.63
CA PRO A 37 14.02 -7.02 -4.45
C PRO A 37 12.73 -7.76 -4.79
N ALA A 38 12.85 -8.91 -5.47
CA ALA A 38 11.73 -9.81 -5.70
C ALA A 38 11.07 -10.24 -4.39
N LEU A 39 9.75 -10.51 -4.41
CA LEU A 39 8.95 -10.85 -3.23
C LEU A 39 9.55 -11.97 -2.36
N LYS A 40 10.12 -13.00 -2.99
CA LYS A 40 10.79 -14.13 -2.30
C LYS A 40 12.03 -13.74 -1.48
N LYS A 41 12.57 -12.54 -1.70
CA LYS A 41 13.70 -11.96 -0.96
C LYS A 41 13.25 -11.01 0.16
N GLY A 42 11.96 -11.02 0.52
CA GLY A 42 11.42 -10.24 1.63
C GLY A 42 12.18 -10.51 2.93
N SER A 43 12.41 -9.48 3.72
CA SER A 43 13.10 -9.58 5.02
C SER A 43 12.63 -8.49 5.99
N THR A 44 12.85 -8.70 7.27
CA THR A 44 12.62 -7.69 8.34
C THR A 44 13.57 -6.48 8.24
N ARG A 45 14.50 -6.49 7.27
CA ARG A 45 15.44 -5.40 6.98
C ARG A 45 15.16 -4.73 5.64
N LEU A 46 14.11 -5.11 4.90
CA LEU A 46 13.83 -4.62 3.54
C LEU A 46 13.94 -3.10 3.42
N PHE A 47 13.20 -2.36 4.25
CA PHE A 47 13.19 -0.89 4.19
C PHE A 47 14.54 -0.28 4.61
N ARG A 48 15.22 -0.87 5.60
CA ARG A 48 16.57 -0.46 6.03
C ARG A 48 17.64 -0.72 4.97
N ASN A 49 17.45 -1.72 4.13
CA ASN A 49 18.35 -2.03 3.03
C ASN A 49 18.12 -1.09 1.83
N LEU A 50 16.86 -0.74 1.55
CA LEU A 50 16.51 0.18 0.46
C LEU A 50 16.89 1.64 0.78
N ARG A 51 16.76 2.07 2.05
CA ARG A 51 17.06 3.44 2.50
C ARG A 51 16.35 4.50 1.65
N ASP A 52 17.10 5.30 0.91
CA ASP A 52 16.66 6.38 0.03
C ASP A 52 16.37 5.92 -1.41
N LYS A 53 16.62 4.64 -1.73
CA LYS A 53 16.48 4.04 -3.07
C LYS A 53 15.13 3.35 -3.23
N GLY A 54 14.05 4.10 -3.02
CA GLY A 54 12.70 3.61 -3.20
C GLY A 54 11.69 4.75 -3.14
N ILE A 55 10.50 4.48 -3.65
CA ILE A 55 9.41 5.46 -3.69
C ILE A 55 8.19 4.83 -3.03
N VAL A 56 7.61 5.56 -2.08
CA VAL A 56 6.35 5.26 -1.42
C VAL A 56 5.44 6.45 -1.65
N SER A 57 4.29 6.22 -2.28
CA SER A 57 3.24 7.19 -2.50
C SER A 57 2.46 7.48 -1.20
N TYR A 58 1.64 8.52 -1.21
CA TYR A 58 0.80 8.84 -0.05
C TYR A 58 -0.18 7.70 0.27
N THR A 59 -0.76 7.07 -0.73
CA THR A 59 -1.69 5.97 -0.52
C THR A 59 -1.00 4.71 0.00
N GLU A 60 0.19 4.40 -0.52
CA GLU A 60 1.02 3.31 0.01
C GLU A 60 1.44 3.58 1.46
N TYR A 61 1.72 4.83 1.83
CA TYR A 61 1.99 5.22 3.21
C TYR A 61 0.80 4.89 4.13
N LEU A 62 -0.41 5.31 3.78
CA LEU A 62 -1.62 4.99 4.56
C LEU A 62 -1.86 3.47 4.65
N PHE A 63 -1.64 2.75 3.54
CA PHE A 63 -1.74 1.30 3.52
C PHE A 63 -0.73 0.64 4.47
N LEU A 64 0.53 1.06 4.46
CA LEU A 64 1.57 0.55 5.36
C LEU A 64 1.26 0.87 6.83
N LEU A 65 0.78 2.08 7.15
CA LEU A 65 0.28 2.40 8.50
C LEU A 65 -0.87 1.47 8.91
N SER A 66 -1.79 1.20 7.99
CA SER A 66 -2.91 0.30 8.26
C SER A 66 -2.44 -1.12 8.59
N ILE A 67 -1.35 -1.60 7.95
CA ILE A 67 -0.72 -2.90 8.24
C ILE A 67 -0.12 -2.91 9.65
N LEU A 68 0.59 -1.85 10.05
CA LEU A 68 1.27 -1.78 11.35
C LEU A 68 0.30 -1.86 12.54
N THR A 69 -0.96 -1.47 12.35
CA THR A 69 -1.99 -1.46 13.40
C THR A 69 -2.85 -2.73 13.43
N LYS A 70 -2.61 -3.71 12.56
CA LYS A 70 -3.45 -4.92 12.47
C LYS A 70 -2.86 -6.07 13.31
N PRO A 71 -3.69 -6.77 14.10
CA PRO A 71 -3.25 -8.01 14.74
C PRO A 71 -3.01 -9.09 13.67
N LYS A 72 -2.27 -10.14 14.04
CA LYS A 72 -1.94 -11.24 13.12
C LYS A 72 -3.18 -11.87 12.45
N SER A 73 -4.27 -12.02 13.21
CA SER A 73 -5.56 -12.52 12.71
C SER A 73 -6.18 -11.60 11.64
N GLY A 74 -5.96 -10.29 11.75
CA GLY A 74 -6.46 -9.29 10.81
C GLY A 74 -5.84 -9.37 9.41
N PHE A 75 -4.65 -9.98 9.26
CA PHE A 75 -4.03 -10.12 7.95
C PHE A 75 -4.78 -11.06 7.03
N ARG A 76 -5.40 -12.13 7.56
CA ARG A 76 -6.22 -13.03 6.75
C ARG A 76 -7.46 -12.33 6.22
N ILE A 77 -8.09 -11.51 7.07
CA ILE A 77 -9.28 -10.73 6.69
C ILE A 77 -8.89 -9.69 5.64
N ALA A 78 -7.80 -8.96 5.84
CA ALA A 78 -7.29 -8.00 4.86
C ALA A 78 -6.97 -8.69 3.53
N PHE A 79 -6.28 -9.83 3.55
CA PHE A 79 -5.99 -10.59 2.33
C PHE A 79 -7.26 -10.98 1.57
N ASN A 80 -8.28 -11.48 2.27
CA ASN A 80 -9.57 -11.85 1.66
C ASN A 80 -10.36 -10.64 1.15
N MET A 81 -10.11 -9.44 1.69
CA MET A 81 -10.69 -8.20 1.18
C MET A 81 -10.07 -7.83 -0.19
N PHE A 82 -8.75 -8.05 -0.35
CA PHE A 82 -8.06 -7.81 -1.62
C PHE A 82 -8.35 -8.89 -2.67
N ASP A 83 -8.35 -10.17 -2.27
CA ASP A 83 -8.68 -11.32 -3.14
C ASP A 83 -10.19 -11.33 -3.42
N THR A 84 -10.60 -10.74 -4.53
CA THR A 84 -12.02 -10.55 -4.84
C THR A 84 -12.64 -11.72 -5.59
N ASP A 85 -11.84 -12.42 -6.40
CA ASP A 85 -12.27 -13.59 -7.17
C ASP A 85 -12.17 -14.91 -6.37
N GLY A 86 -11.49 -14.91 -5.22
CA GLY A 86 -11.37 -16.05 -4.31
C GLY A 86 -10.29 -17.06 -4.71
N ASN A 87 -9.36 -16.68 -5.59
CA ASN A 87 -8.32 -17.58 -6.09
C ASN A 87 -7.12 -17.75 -5.14
N GLN A 88 -7.17 -17.12 -3.96
CA GLN A 88 -6.12 -17.13 -2.92
C GLN A 88 -4.84 -16.39 -3.32
N ARG A 89 -4.95 -15.42 -4.23
CA ARG A 89 -3.89 -14.51 -4.65
C ARG A 89 -4.45 -13.09 -4.71
N VAL A 90 -3.55 -12.12 -4.73
CA VAL A 90 -3.89 -10.71 -4.94
C VAL A 90 -3.13 -10.25 -6.17
N TYR A 91 -3.86 -9.99 -7.25
CA TYR A 91 -3.27 -9.42 -8.45
C TYR A 91 -3.13 -7.90 -8.35
N LYS A 92 -2.37 -7.32 -9.29
CA LYS A 92 -2.04 -5.89 -9.29
C LYS A 92 -3.29 -5.02 -9.41
N ASP A 93 -4.22 -5.41 -10.27
CA ASP A 93 -5.50 -4.75 -10.49
C ASP A 93 -6.38 -4.78 -9.23
N GLU A 94 -6.50 -5.93 -8.57
CA GLU A 94 -7.22 -6.04 -7.29
C GLU A 94 -6.61 -5.14 -6.22
N PHE A 95 -5.27 -5.15 -6.11
CA PHE A 95 -4.55 -4.26 -5.20
C PHE A 95 -4.82 -2.79 -5.49
N LEU A 96 -4.73 -2.38 -6.76
CA LEU A 96 -4.91 -0.98 -7.17
C LEU A 96 -6.33 -0.47 -6.94
N VAL A 97 -7.35 -1.31 -7.10
CA VAL A 97 -8.73 -0.91 -6.79
C VAL A 97 -8.90 -0.60 -5.31
N ILE A 98 -8.39 -1.45 -4.41
CA ILE A 98 -8.52 -1.17 -2.97
C ILE A 98 -7.70 0.06 -2.55
N ILE A 99 -6.52 0.25 -3.14
CA ILE A 99 -5.69 1.44 -2.92
C ILE A 99 -6.44 2.71 -3.39
N SER A 100 -7.17 2.68 -4.51
CA SER A 100 -7.94 3.83 -4.98
C SER A 100 -9.11 4.19 -4.05
N ILE A 101 -9.70 3.22 -3.36
CA ILE A 101 -10.68 3.45 -2.28
C ILE A 101 -10.00 4.19 -1.13
N LEU A 102 -8.84 3.70 -0.67
CA LEU A 102 -8.10 4.25 0.47
C LEU A 102 -7.60 5.67 0.22
N SER A 103 -7.24 6.01 -1.01
CA SER A 103 -6.86 7.38 -1.38
C SER A 103 -8.03 8.37 -1.40
N GLY A 104 -9.25 7.92 -1.14
CA GLY A 104 -10.44 8.76 -1.20
C GLY A 104 -10.81 9.18 -2.62
N ALA A 105 -10.21 8.57 -3.65
CA ALA A 105 -10.52 8.85 -5.06
C ALA A 105 -11.99 8.52 -5.41
N LEU A 106 -12.67 7.73 -4.57
CA LEU A 106 -14.11 7.46 -4.70
C LEU A 106 -15.05 8.58 -4.22
N LYS A 107 -14.53 9.68 -3.63
CA LYS A 107 -15.40 10.79 -3.22
C LYS A 107 -15.97 11.60 -4.40
N ASP A 108 -15.36 11.51 -5.59
CA ASP A 108 -15.76 12.29 -6.78
C ASP A 108 -16.26 11.45 -7.95
N THR A 109 -16.58 10.17 -7.74
CA THR A 109 -16.84 9.26 -8.86
C THR A 109 -18.32 8.98 -9.07
N GLN A 110 -18.98 9.88 -9.81
CA GLN A 110 -20.05 9.47 -10.71
C GLN A 110 -19.51 8.68 -11.94
N ASN A 111 -18.18 8.49 -12.04
CA ASN A 111 -17.49 7.79 -13.14
C ASN A 111 -16.39 6.82 -12.63
N VAL A 112 -16.71 5.88 -11.74
CA VAL A 112 -15.81 4.72 -11.55
C VAL A 112 -16.14 3.68 -12.59
N ASP A 113 -15.11 3.05 -13.17
CA ASP A 113 -15.22 1.81 -13.94
C ASP A 113 -16.17 0.81 -13.23
N PRO A 114 -17.19 0.26 -13.94
CA PRO A 114 -18.09 -0.76 -13.41
C PRO A 114 -17.39 -1.92 -12.69
N GLN A 115 -16.18 -2.30 -13.11
CA GLN A 115 -15.40 -3.36 -12.46
C GLN A 115 -14.93 -2.96 -11.07
N ALA A 116 -14.43 -1.73 -10.91
CA ALA A 116 -13.98 -1.22 -9.63
C ALA A 116 -15.15 -1.11 -8.64
N ASN A 117 -16.32 -0.61 -9.07
CA ASN A 117 -17.54 -0.59 -8.24
C ASN A 117 -17.96 -1.99 -7.76
N ARG A 118 -17.81 -3.01 -8.61
CA ARG A 118 -18.10 -4.40 -8.26
C ARG A 118 -17.13 -4.91 -7.19
N ILE A 119 -15.83 -4.71 -7.39
CA ILE A 119 -14.76 -5.10 -6.45
C ILE A 119 -14.95 -4.41 -5.09
N VAL A 120 -15.29 -3.12 -5.09
CA VAL A 120 -15.61 -2.34 -3.89
C VAL A 120 -16.78 -2.98 -3.14
N SER A 121 -17.89 -3.28 -3.84
CA SER A 121 -19.07 -3.88 -3.23
C SER A 121 -18.81 -5.26 -2.61
N ILE A 122 -17.97 -6.08 -3.27
CA ILE A 122 -17.57 -7.40 -2.79
C ILE A 122 -16.70 -7.25 -1.53
N SER A 123 -15.73 -6.33 -1.57
CA SER A 123 -14.84 -6.05 -0.45
C SER A 123 -15.59 -5.58 0.79
N PHE A 124 -16.53 -4.65 0.63
CA PHE A 124 -17.38 -4.19 1.74
C PHE A 124 -18.26 -5.31 2.31
N ARG A 125 -18.83 -6.18 1.46
CA ARG A 125 -19.59 -7.36 1.94
C ARG A 125 -18.69 -8.34 2.71
N LYS A 126 -17.46 -8.56 2.26
CA LYS A 126 -16.50 -9.42 2.96
C LYS A 126 -16.03 -8.82 4.29
N LEU A 127 -15.91 -7.49 4.37
CA LEU A 127 -15.62 -6.80 5.64
C LEU A 127 -16.77 -6.94 6.64
N SER A 128 -18.02 -6.75 6.21
CA SER A 128 -19.17 -6.86 7.11
C SER A 128 -19.39 -8.27 7.65
N HIS A 129 -19.09 -9.30 6.86
CA HIS A 129 -19.19 -10.70 7.31
C HIS A 129 -18.08 -11.11 8.28
N ASN A 130 -16.92 -10.44 8.27
CA ASN A 130 -15.79 -10.77 9.13
C ASN A 130 -15.63 -9.85 10.36
N LEU A 131 -16.49 -8.84 10.51
CA LEU A 131 -16.56 -7.97 11.71
C LEU A 131 -17.65 -8.38 12.71
N ILE A 132 -18.41 -9.43 12.43
CA ILE A 132 -19.41 -10.03 13.34
C ILE A 132 -18.90 -11.40 13.80
N VAL A 133 -17.79 -11.44 14.52
CA VAL A 133 -17.45 -12.42 15.59
C VAL A 133 -16.40 -11.78 16.49
#